data_AF-A0A930HGZ6-F1
#
_entry.id   AF-A0A930HGZ6-F1
#
_cell.length_a   1.000
_cell.length_b   1.000
_cell.length_c   1.000
_cell.angle_alpha   90.00
_cell.angle_beta   90.00
_cell.angle_gamma   90.00
#
_symmetry.space_group_name_H-M   'P 1'
#
loop_
_entity.id
_entity.type
_entity.pdbx_description
1 polymer ?
#
loop_
_entity_poly.entity_id
_entity_poly.type
_entity_poly.pdbx_seq_one_letter_code
_entity_poly.pdbx_strand_id
1 'polypeptide(L)'
;LSIFTIDEEHKEQGAVGKKTILFNMDREPRFYAWVGFQGGYYEVLNKDPNNKAYPESYMPGNNGRVILDFLRNGNQGRKERVNNYSPGGYLNKKATFPDHLVSKNSVSPIETPWTIIRLADLYLLYAEACVETGDLEVAKEYLNKVRTRAGIPTVEDSWAKVPGTNLNQAKLREIVRQERMIELYLENQN
;
A
#
# COMPACT_ATOMS: atom_id res chain seq x y z
N LEU A 1 -20.23 -0.01 -7.01
CA LEU A 1 -19.29 0.45 -5.97
C LEU A 1 -20.11 0.92 -4.77
N SER A 2 -20.02 0.24 -3.63
CA SER A 2 -20.69 0.62 -2.39
C SER A 2 -19.81 1.56 -1.56
N ILE A 3 -20.45 2.51 -0.87
CA ILE A 3 -19.79 3.38 0.10
C ILE A 3 -19.79 2.65 1.46
N PHE A 4 -18.64 2.66 2.12
CA PHE A 4 -18.43 2.10 3.45
C PHE A 4 -18.10 3.23 4.43
N THR A 5 -18.71 3.20 5.62
CA THR A 5 -18.32 4.08 6.72
C THR A 5 -17.38 3.30 7.62
N ILE A 6 -16.15 3.80 7.77
CA ILE A 6 -15.10 3.11 8.52
C ILE A 6 -15.55 2.98 9.98
N ASP A 7 -15.63 1.76 10.47
CA ASP A 7 -16.00 1.42 11.85
C ASP A 7 -14.75 1.18 12.72
N GLU A 8 -14.98 0.85 13.99
CA GLU A 8 -13.90 0.60 14.96
C GLU A 8 -13.05 -0.64 14.63
N GLU A 9 -13.60 -1.64 13.94
CA GLU A 9 -12.85 -2.84 13.54
C GLU A 9 -11.81 -2.49 12.46
N HIS A 10 -12.11 -1.49 11.63
CA HIS A 10 -11.26 -1.03 10.52
C HIS A 10 -10.41 0.20 10.87
N LYS A 11 -10.31 0.58 12.16
CA LYS A 11 -9.60 1.80 12.59
C LYS A 11 -8.10 1.85 12.24
N GLU A 12 -7.47 0.71 12.00
CA GLU A 12 -6.08 0.66 11.53
C GLU A 12 -5.97 0.88 10.01
N GLN A 13 -7.04 0.62 9.27
CA GLN A 13 -7.10 0.79 7.81
C GLN A 13 -7.44 2.25 7.43
N GLY A 14 -8.23 2.94 8.25
CA GLY A 14 -8.55 4.36 8.05
C GLY A 14 -9.30 4.99 9.23
N ALA A 15 -9.63 6.27 9.09
CA ALA A 15 -10.22 7.05 10.16
C ALA A 15 -11.71 6.72 10.39
N VAL A 16 -12.02 6.23 11.59
CA VAL A 16 -13.38 5.90 12.02
C VAL A 16 -14.35 7.06 11.74
N GLY A 17 -15.52 6.72 11.22
CA GLY A 17 -16.56 7.66 10.82
C GLY A 17 -16.34 8.34 9.47
N LYS A 18 -15.16 8.20 8.83
CA LYS A 18 -14.97 8.65 7.45
C LYS A 18 -15.61 7.67 6.48
N LYS A 19 -16.01 8.18 5.32
CA LYS A 19 -16.57 7.39 4.22
C LYS A 19 -15.49 7.11 3.19
N THR A 20 -15.45 5.87 2.73
CA THR A 20 -14.60 5.41 1.64
C THR A 20 -15.39 4.45 0.75
N ILE A 21 -14.80 3.98 -0.35
CA ILE A 21 -15.41 2.89 -1.12
C ILE A 21 -15.03 1.55 -0.49
N LEU A 22 -15.94 0.59 -0.49
CA LEU A 22 -15.72 -0.73 0.12
C LEU A 22 -14.45 -1.43 -0.41
N PHE A 23 -14.06 -1.14 -1.66
CA PHE A 23 -12.84 -1.66 -2.29
C PHE A 23 -11.54 -1.36 -1.53
N ASN A 24 -11.52 -0.33 -0.67
CA ASN A 24 -10.33 0.05 0.09
C ASN A 24 -10.21 -0.70 1.43
N MET A 25 -11.24 -1.45 1.83
CA MET A 25 -11.26 -2.19 3.08
C MET A 25 -10.79 -3.64 2.87
N ASP A 26 -10.27 -4.23 3.94
CA ASP A 26 -9.80 -5.63 4.01
C ASP A 26 -8.80 -6.02 2.92
N ARG A 27 -7.91 -5.09 2.62
CA ARG A 27 -6.82 -5.27 1.66
C ARG A 27 -5.61 -5.87 2.38
N GLU A 28 -4.67 -6.37 1.59
CA GLU A 28 -3.42 -6.86 2.17
C GLU A 28 -2.59 -5.73 2.82
N PRO A 29 -1.71 -6.03 3.78
CA PRO A 29 -0.90 -5.02 4.47
C PRO A 29 -0.14 -4.06 3.54
N ARG A 30 0.37 -4.55 2.40
CA ARG A 30 1.08 -3.73 1.40
C ARG A 30 0.21 -2.63 0.78
N PHE A 31 -1.10 -2.84 0.65
CA PHE A 31 -2.02 -1.79 0.18
C PHE A 31 -2.03 -0.62 1.16
N TYR A 32 -2.22 -0.88 2.45
CA TYR A 32 -2.24 0.17 3.48
C TYR A 32 -0.88 0.82 3.67
N ALA A 33 0.21 0.07 3.50
CA ALA A 33 1.56 0.63 3.58
C ALA A 33 1.89 1.57 2.41
N TRP A 34 1.43 1.26 1.18
CA TRP A 34 1.92 1.92 -0.03
C TRP A 34 0.90 2.78 -0.77
N VAL A 35 -0.38 2.70 -0.41
CA VAL A 35 -1.49 3.41 -1.07
C VAL A 35 -2.26 4.26 -0.08
N GLY A 36 -2.36 5.56 -0.37
CA GLY A 36 -3.27 6.48 0.28
C GLY A 36 -4.60 6.58 -0.47
N PHE A 37 -5.72 6.56 0.24
CA PHE A 37 -7.07 6.57 -0.33
C PHE A 37 -8.05 7.40 0.53
N GLN A 38 -9.23 7.71 0.02
CA GLN A 38 -10.23 8.52 0.73
C GLN A 38 -10.56 7.96 2.12
N GLY A 39 -10.41 8.78 3.17
CA GLY A 39 -10.67 8.40 4.56
C GLY A 39 -9.57 7.54 5.20
N GLY A 40 -8.59 7.09 4.42
CA GLY A 40 -7.40 6.39 4.92
C GLY A 40 -6.33 7.33 5.47
N TYR A 41 -5.21 6.74 5.86
CA TYR A 41 -4.08 7.46 6.46
C TYR A 41 -2.90 7.64 5.52
N TYR A 42 -2.15 8.72 5.75
CA TYR A 42 -0.82 8.96 5.22
C TYR A 42 0.11 9.23 6.40
N GLU A 43 1.10 8.35 6.63
CA GLU A 43 1.94 8.39 7.81
C GLU A 43 3.15 9.27 7.61
N VAL A 44 3.22 10.34 8.41
CA VAL A 44 4.32 11.31 8.51
C VAL A 44 4.22 12.01 9.85
N LEU A 45 5.33 12.46 10.41
CA LEU A 45 5.35 13.21 11.67
C LEU A 45 5.26 14.72 11.42
N ASN A 46 4.52 15.43 12.26
CA ASN A 46 4.54 16.88 12.25
C ASN A 46 5.81 17.40 12.92
N LYS A 47 6.61 18.17 12.17
CA LYS A 47 7.90 18.70 12.61
C LYS A 47 7.81 19.67 13.79
N ASP A 48 6.69 20.37 13.91
CA ASP A 48 6.45 21.34 14.98
C ASP A 48 5.01 21.20 15.47
N PRO A 49 4.74 20.85 16.73
CA PRO A 49 3.37 20.78 17.27
C PRO A 49 2.56 22.08 17.11
N ASN A 50 3.22 23.24 16.96
CA ASN A 50 2.57 24.54 16.72
C ASN A 50 2.29 24.80 15.22
N ASN A 51 2.75 23.93 14.33
CA ASN A 51 2.55 24.04 12.90
C ASN A 51 1.07 23.81 12.53
N LYS A 52 0.39 24.89 12.16
CA LYS A 52 -1.01 24.87 11.72
C LYS A 52 -1.25 24.20 10.36
N ALA A 53 -0.23 23.66 9.69
CA ALA A 53 -0.42 22.91 8.44
C ALA A 53 -1.10 21.55 8.65
N TYR A 54 -0.96 20.96 9.85
CA TYR A 54 -1.61 19.70 10.23
C TYR A 54 -2.48 19.92 11.48
N PRO A 55 -3.59 20.68 11.35
CA PRO A 55 -4.52 20.87 12.45
C PRO A 55 -5.13 19.53 12.90
N GLU A 56 -5.73 19.54 14.10
CA GLU A 56 -6.41 18.40 14.73
C GLU A 56 -7.40 17.69 13.78
N SER A 57 -8.07 18.44 12.90
CA SER A 57 -9.01 17.89 11.92
C SER A 57 -8.36 17.02 10.84
N TYR A 58 -7.05 17.19 10.59
CA TYR A 58 -6.28 16.45 9.59
C TYR A 58 -5.39 15.39 10.22
N MET A 59 -4.89 15.62 11.42
CA MET A 59 -4.08 14.65 12.15
C MET A 59 -4.44 14.68 13.65
N PRO A 60 -5.52 13.98 14.03
CA PRO A 60 -6.00 13.98 15.41
C PRO A 60 -4.92 13.52 16.41
N GLY A 61 -4.78 14.25 17.50
CA GLY A 61 -3.80 13.97 18.55
C GLY A 61 -2.34 14.06 18.09
N ASN A 62 -2.06 14.66 16.93
CA ASN A 62 -0.72 14.74 16.36
C ASN A 62 -0.02 13.36 16.26
N ASN A 63 -0.80 12.30 15.98
CA ASN A 63 -0.40 10.90 16.09
C ASN A 63 0.41 10.35 14.89
N GLY A 64 0.84 11.22 13.98
CA GLY A 64 1.56 10.81 12.78
C GLY A 64 0.70 10.23 11.66
N ARG A 65 -0.63 10.24 11.77
CA ARG A 65 -1.57 9.72 10.75
C ARG A 65 -2.41 10.85 10.16
N VAL A 66 -1.99 11.37 9.02
CA VAL A 66 -2.76 12.38 8.28
C VAL A 66 -3.95 11.70 7.62
N ILE A 67 -5.17 12.19 7.89
CA ILE A 67 -6.40 11.72 7.26
C ILE A 67 -6.50 12.30 5.85
N LEU A 68 -6.68 11.43 4.87
CA LEU A 68 -6.80 11.80 3.46
C LEU A 68 -8.25 12.14 3.10
N ASP A 69 -8.45 13.32 2.51
CA ASP A 69 -9.75 13.76 2.00
C ASP A 69 -9.60 14.34 0.58
N PHE A 70 -9.94 13.50 -0.39
CA PHE A 70 -9.91 13.75 -1.83
C PHE A 70 -11.23 14.29 -2.39
N LEU A 71 -12.29 14.41 -1.58
CA LEU A 71 -13.51 15.09 -2.02
C LEU A 71 -13.18 16.52 -2.45
N ARG A 72 -13.98 17.12 -3.35
CA ARG A 72 -13.65 18.41 -4.00
C ARG A 72 -13.11 19.48 -3.03
N ASN A 73 -13.73 19.62 -1.86
CA ASN A 73 -13.35 20.64 -0.86
C ASN A 73 -12.46 20.11 0.27
N GLY A 74 -12.12 18.82 0.25
CA GLY A 74 -11.22 18.15 1.18
C GLY A 74 -9.79 18.65 1.07
N ASN A 75 -8.95 18.32 2.05
CA ASN A 75 -7.60 18.88 2.14
C ASN A 75 -6.73 18.55 0.91
N GLN A 76 -6.87 17.35 0.36
CA GLN A 76 -6.17 16.81 -0.82
C GLN A 76 -7.08 16.82 -2.07
N GLY A 77 -8.29 17.36 -1.93
CA GLY A 77 -9.22 17.59 -3.03
C GLY A 77 -8.77 18.69 -3.99
N ARG A 78 -9.48 18.80 -5.11
CA ARG A 78 -9.17 19.78 -6.15
C ARG A 78 -9.31 21.23 -5.69
N LYS A 79 -10.33 21.56 -4.89
CA LYS A 79 -10.73 22.95 -4.57
C LYS A 79 -10.70 23.81 -5.85
N GLU A 80 -9.98 24.93 -5.82
CA GLU A 80 -9.68 25.80 -6.98
C GLU A 80 -8.23 25.59 -7.50
N ARG A 81 -7.57 24.48 -7.14
CA ARG A 81 -6.20 24.17 -7.54
C ARG A 81 -6.17 23.69 -8.99
N VAL A 82 -5.16 24.14 -9.73
CA VAL A 82 -4.97 23.77 -11.15
C VAL A 82 -4.02 22.59 -11.34
N ASN A 83 -3.11 22.34 -10.40
CA ASN A 83 -2.05 21.32 -10.54
C ASN A 83 -1.80 20.46 -9.27
N ASN A 84 -2.18 20.92 -8.07
CA ASN A 84 -1.84 20.26 -6.80
C ASN A 84 -3.05 19.52 -6.19
N TYR A 85 -3.51 18.47 -6.85
CA TYR A 85 -4.57 17.58 -6.36
C TYR A 85 -4.37 16.18 -6.92
N SER A 86 -4.98 15.16 -6.29
CA SER A 86 -4.99 13.81 -6.84
C SER A 86 -6.16 13.67 -7.83
N PRO A 87 -5.93 13.49 -9.14
CA PRO A 87 -7.02 13.32 -10.11
C PRO A 87 -7.74 11.98 -9.93
N GLY A 88 -7.01 10.94 -9.51
CA GLY A 88 -7.53 9.58 -9.32
C GLY A 88 -8.12 9.33 -7.93
N GLY A 89 -7.96 10.24 -6.97
CA GLY A 89 -8.41 10.04 -5.59
C GLY A 89 -7.56 9.05 -4.77
N TYR A 90 -6.33 8.79 -5.24
CA TYR A 90 -5.33 7.98 -4.55
C TYR A 90 -3.98 8.72 -4.50
N LEU A 91 -3.15 8.38 -3.52
CA LEU A 91 -1.77 8.82 -3.41
C LEU A 91 -0.83 7.64 -3.22
N ASN A 92 0.42 7.82 -3.63
CA ASN A 92 1.48 6.88 -3.31
C ASN A 92 2.10 7.22 -1.95
N LYS A 93 2.33 6.17 -1.14
CA LYS A 93 3.05 6.24 0.15
C LYS A 93 4.37 5.48 0.11
N LYS A 94 4.63 4.71 -0.96
CA LYS A 94 5.85 3.91 -1.06
C LYS A 94 7.08 4.83 -1.06
N ALA A 95 8.13 4.43 -0.36
CA ALA A 95 9.32 5.25 -0.09
C ALA A 95 9.06 6.53 0.73
N THR A 96 7.89 6.69 1.34
CA THR A 96 7.67 7.68 2.41
C THR A 96 7.79 6.96 3.74
N PHE A 97 8.71 7.42 4.59
CA PHE A 97 8.90 6.85 5.92
C PHE A 97 7.94 7.51 6.91
N PRO A 98 7.30 6.75 7.83
CA PRO A 98 6.43 7.31 8.86
C PRO A 98 7.09 8.40 9.70
N ASP A 99 8.41 8.31 9.87
CA ASP A 99 9.23 9.22 10.66
C ASP A 99 9.64 10.50 9.90
N HIS A 100 9.18 10.68 8.65
CA HIS A 100 9.38 11.92 7.90
C HIS A 100 8.76 13.10 8.65
N LEU A 101 9.60 14.07 9.01
CA LEU A 101 9.14 15.30 9.66
C LEU A 101 8.71 16.31 8.59
N VAL A 102 7.42 16.66 8.59
CA VAL A 102 6.82 17.58 7.63
C VAL A 102 6.29 18.84 8.33
N SER A 103 6.38 19.96 7.61
CA SER A 103 5.81 21.25 8.01
C SER A 103 5.24 21.98 6.80
N LYS A 104 4.59 23.14 7.00
CA LYS A 104 3.95 23.92 5.93
C LYS A 104 4.80 24.06 4.66
N ASN A 105 6.10 24.33 4.81
CA ASN A 105 7.02 24.65 3.71
C ASN A 105 8.36 23.88 3.80
N SER A 106 8.43 22.82 4.59
CA SER A 106 9.68 22.05 4.76
C SER A 106 9.35 20.59 5.04
N VAL A 107 10.09 19.72 4.37
CA VAL A 107 10.19 18.30 4.66
C VAL A 107 11.62 17.99 5.09
N SER A 108 11.76 17.14 6.10
CA SER A 108 13.03 16.55 6.52
C SER A 108 12.93 15.05 6.29
N PRO A 109 13.21 14.59 5.06
CA PRO A 109 13.09 13.19 4.70
C PRO A 109 14.25 12.38 5.31
N ILE A 110 14.03 11.09 5.46
CA ILE A 110 15.09 10.13 5.79
C ILE A 110 15.73 9.72 4.47
N GLU A 111 17.02 10.00 4.32
CA GLU A 111 17.76 9.59 3.14
C GLU A 111 18.05 8.10 3.19
N THR A 112 17.60 7.38 2.17
CA THR A 112 17.88 5.96 1.98
C THR A 112 18.33 5.69 0.56
N PRO A 113 19.25 4.74 0.33
CA PRO A 113 19.71 4.42 -1.01
C PRO A 113 18.54 3.94 -1.89
N TRP A 114 18.49 4.43 -3.14
CA TRP A 114 17.52 3.93 -4.11
C TRP A 114 17.86 2.49 -4.46
N THR A 115 16.89 1.59 -4.25
CA THR A 115 17.13 0.16 -4.39
C THR A 115 17.02 -0.25 -5.86
N ILE A 116 18.15 -0.62 -6.47
CA ILE A 116 18.18 -1.12 -7.86
C ILE A 116 17.90 -2.63 -7.90
N ILE A 117 18.51 -3.39 -7.00
CA ILE A 117 18.33 -4.84 -6.85
C ILE A 117 18.16 -5.14 -5.36
N ARG A 118 17.19 -6.00 -5.02
CA ARG A 118 16.99 -6.51 -3.65
C ARG A 118 16.57 -7.97 -3.63
N LEU A 119 16.76 -8.60 -2.48
CA LEU A 119 16.55 -10.04 -2.31
C LEU A 119 15.15 -10.53 -2.71
N ALA A 120 14.09 -9.74 -2.49
CA ALA A 120 12.75 -10.15 -2.91
C ALA A 120 12.61 -10.26 -4.43
N ASP A 121 13.29 -9.42 -5.20
CA ASP A 121 13.31 -9.52 -6.66
C ASP A 121 14.03 -10.81 -7.09
N LEU A 122 15.15 -11.15 -6.46
CA LEU A 122 15.86 -12.41 -6.72
C LEU A 122 15.00 -13.65 -6.41
N TYR A 123 14.26 -13.63 -5.31
CA TYR A 123 13.32 -14.71 -4.97
C TYR A 123 12.21 -14.84 -6.00
N LEU A 124 11.62 -13.73 -6.43
CA LEU A 124 10.52 -13.76 -7.40
C LEU A 124 11.01 -14.11 -8.81
N LEU A 125 12.21 -13.67 -9.19
CA LEU A 125 12.87 -14.04 -10.44
C LEU A 125 13.12 -15.56 -10.47
N TYR A 126 13.65 -16.11 -9.37
CA TYR A 126 13.88 -17.54 -9.28
C TYR A 126 12.56 -18.33 -9.27
N ALA A 127 11.54 -17.85 -8.54
CA ALA A 127 10.21 -18.44 -8.56
C ALA A 127 9.61 -18.46 -9.98
N GLU A 128 9.74 -17.37 -10.76
CA GLU A 128 9.27 -17.31 -12.14
C GLU A 128 10.01 -18.32 -13.03
N ALA A 129 11.34 -18.41 -12.91
CA ALA A 129 12.13 -19.41 -13.64
C ALA A 129 11.70 -20.85 -13.30
N CYS A 130 11.49 -21.16 -12.02
CA CYS A 130 11.01 -22.47 -11.56
C CYS A 130 9.61 -22.80 -12.09
N VAL A 131 8.70 -21.81 -12.19
CA VAL A 131 7.41 -22.02 -12.84
C VAL A 131 7.60 -22.42 -14.30
N GLU A 132 8.47 -21.74 -15.05
CA GLU A 132 8.67 -22.05 -16.47
C GLU A 132 9.34 -23.41 -16.70
N THR A 133 10.22 -23.85 -15.80
CA THR A 133 10.87 -25.17 -15.89
C THR A 133 10.05 -26.32 -15.30
N GLY A 134 8.91 -26.02 -14.67
CA GLY A 134 8.01 -27.03 -14.09
C GLY A 134 8.34 -27.44 -12.66
N ASP A 135 9.29 -26.79 -12.01
CA ASP A 135 9.64 -27.01 -10.60
C ASP A 135 8.68 -26.22 -9.68
N LEU A 136 7.42 -26.64 -9.67
CA LEU A 136 6.32 -25.87 -9.06
C LEU A 136 6.42 -25.80 -7.53
N GLU A 137 6.95 -26.83 -6.87
CA GLU A 137 7.12 -26.82 -5.42
C GLU A 137 8.17 -25.80 -4.99
N VAL A 138 9.32 -25.74 -5.69
CA VAL A 138 10.35 -24.73 -5.43
C VAL A 138 9.84 -23.33 -5.79
N ALA A 139 9.08 -23.18 -6.88
CA ALA A 139 8.46 -21.90 -7.21
C ALA A 139 7.58 -21.35 -6.08
N LYS A 140 6.73 -22.21 -5.48
CA LYS A 140 5.89 -21.83 -4.34
C LYS A 140 6.71 -21.50 -3.10
N GLU A 141 7.79 -22.23 -2.82
CA GLU A 141 8.68 -21.94 -1.69
C GLU A 141 9.21 -20.49 -1.76
N TYR A 142 9.79 -20.10 -2.89
CA TYR A 142 10.40 -18.78 -3.04
C TYR A 142 9.38 -17.66 -3.15
N LEU A 143 8.23 -17.92 -3.80
CA LEU A 143 7.08 -17.02 -3.75
C LEU A 143 6.62 -16.78 -2.30
N ASN A 144 6.51 -17.85 -1.50
CA ASN A 144 6.04 -17.79 -0.12
C ASN A 144 7.01 -17.05 0.81
N LYS A 145 8.33 -16.99 0.52
CA LYS A 145 9.27 -16.15 1.28
C LYS A 145 8.87 -14.67 1.23
N VAL A 146 8.44 -14.17 0.06
CA VAL A 146 7.99 -12.79 -0.10
C VAL A 146 6.63 -12.56 0.56
N ARG A 147 5.68 -13.49 0.36
CA ARG A 147 4.31 -13.43 0.90
C ARG A 147 4.29 -13.44 2.42
N THR A 148 5.07 -14.33 3.04
CA THR A 148 5.18 -14.44 4.50
C THR A 148 5.68 -13.13 5.11
N ARG A 149 6.73 -12.54 4.53
CA ARG A 149 7.26 -11.24 4.98
C ARG A 149 6.23 -10.12 4.80
N ALA A 150 5.44 -10.15 3.72
CA ALA A 150 4.37 -9.19 3.49
C ALA A 150 3.14 -9.36 4.42
N GLY A 151 3.15 -10.38 5.30
CA GLY A 151 2.07 -10.62 6.26
C GLY A 151 0.81 -11.19 5.61
N ILE A 152 0.93 -11.85 4.46
CA ILE A 152 -0.19 -12.54 3.80
C ILE A 152 0.02 -14.06 3.81
N PRO A 153 -1.06 -14.86 3.74
CA PRO A 153 -0.94 -16.32 3.75
C PRO A 153 -0.14 -16.85 2.58
N THR A 154 0.31 -18.11 2.71
CA THR A 154 0.97 -18.84 1.63
C THR A 154 0.09 -18.88 0.38
N VAL A 155 0.70 -19.11 -0.79
CA VAL A 155 -0.04 -19.24 -2.04
C VAL A 155 -1.05 -20.39 -1.94
N GLU A 156 -0.69 -21.50 -1.32
CA GLU A 156 -1.58 -22.62 -1.07
C GLU A 156 -2.79 -22.22 -0.22
N ASP A 157 -2.57 -21.61 0.95
CA ASP A 157 -3.66 -21.22 1.85
C ASP A 157 -4.57 -20.15 1.26
N SER A 158 -4.01 -19.25 0.45
CA SER A 158 -4.77 -18.17 -0.18
C SER A 158 -5.69 -18.71 -1.27
N TRP A 159 -5.20 -19.62 -2.10
CA TRP A 159 -5.95 -20.15 -3.23
C TRP A 159 -6.83 -21.35 -2.87
N ALA A 160 -6.58 -22.03 -1.74
CA ALA A 160 -7.50 -23.01 -1.17
C ALA A 160 -8.88 -22.39 -0.81
N LYS A 161 -8.91 -21.08 -0.54
CA LYS A 161 -10.16 -20.33 -0.26
C LYS A 161 -10.97 -20.00 -1.52
N VAL A 162 -10.41 -20.20 -2.71
CA VAL A 162 -11.04 -19.86 -4.00
C VAL A 162 -11.49 -21.15 -4.68
N PRO A 163 -12.79 -21.50 -4.63
CA PRO A 163 -13.29 -22.75 -5.19
C PRO A 163 -12.92 -22.92 -6.67
N GLY A 164 -12.53 -24.14 -7.04
CA GLY A 164 -12.16 -24.46 -8.43
C GLY A 164 -10.77 -24.00 -8.85
N THR A 165 -9.95 -23.47 -7.94
CA THR A 165 -8.56 -23.13 -8.26
C THR A 165 -7.65 -24.36 -8.16
N ASN A 166 -6.89 -24.61 -9.22
CA ASN A 166 -5.77 -25.54 -9.20
C ASN A 166 -4.46 -24.75 -9.40
N LEU A 167 -3.47 -24.96 -8.53
CA LEU A 167 -2.14 -24.33 -8.61
C LEU A 167 -1.26 -25.05 -9.65
N ASN A 168 -1.76 -25.16 -10.88
CA ASN A 168 -0.99 -25.64 -12.00
C ASN A 168 0.01 -24.57 -12.48
N GLN A 169 0.89 -24.95 -13.40
CA GLN A 169 1.94 -24.08 -13.94
C GLN A 169 1.38 -22.75 -14.51
N ALA A 170 0.28 -22.82 -15.27
CA ALA A 170 -0.35 -21.62 -15.84
C ALA A 170 -0.84 -20.68 -14.75
N LYS A 171 -1.47 -21.21 -13.69
CA LYS A 171 -1.97 -20.40 -12.59
C LYS A 171 -0.84 -19.81 -11.75
N LEU A 172 0.19 -20.60 -11.44
CA LEU A 172 1.36 -20.10 -10.71
C LEU A 172 2.11 -19.01 -11.49
N ARG A 173 2.17 -19.08 -12.81
CA ARG A 173 2.74 -18.01 -13.66
C ARG A 173 2.01 -16.69 -13.46
N GLU A 174 0.68 -16.70 -13.50
CA GLU A 174 -0.14 -15.51 -13.23
C GLU A 174 0.14 -14.95 -11.83
N ILE A 175 0.17 -15.84 -10.82
CA ILE A 175 0.36 -15.45 -9.42
C ILE A 175 1.75 -14.83 -9.21
N VAL A 176 2.82 -15.45 -9.73
CA VAL A 176 4.19 -14.94 -9.57
C VAL A 176 4.32 -13.56 -10.24
N ARG A 177 3.75 -13.38 -11.45
CA ARG A 177 3.75 -12.08 -12.14
C ARG A 177 2.96 -11.02 -11.38
N GLN A 178 1.80 -11.38 -10.82
CA GLN A 178 1.04 -10.48 -9.97
C GLN A 178 1.82 -10.11 -8.70
N GLU A 179 2.49 -11.08 -8.06
CA GLU A 179 3.31 -10.83 -6.88
C GLU A 179 4.50 -9.91 -7.21
N ARG A 180 5.16 -10.09 -8.37
CA ARG A 180 6.20 -9.17 -8.88
C ARG A 180 5.66 -7.76 -9.07
N MET A 181 4.49 -7.60 -9.69
CA MET A 181 3.84 -6.31 -9.90
C MET A 181 3.55 -5.60 -8.57
N ILE A 182 3.04 -6.32 -7.57
CA ILE A 182 2.71 -5.76 -6.26
C ILE A 182 3.99 -5.41 -5.51
N GLU A 183 4.88 -6.39 -5.33
CA GLU A 183 6.08 -6.27 -4.51
C GLU A 183 7.02 -5.18 -5.05
N LEU A 184 7.21 -5.11 -6.37
CA LEU A 184 8.14 -4.20 -7.04
C LEU A 184 7.46 -2.93 -7.58
N TYR A 185 6.24 -2.63 -7.13
CA TYR A 185 5.50 -1.42 -7.53
C TYR A 185 6.37 -0.16 -7.36
N LEU A 186 6.48 0.69 -8.39
CA LEU A 186 7.34 1.89 -8.45
C LEU A 186 8.86 1.66 -8.28
N GLU A 187 9.35 0.45 -8.52
CA GLU A 187 10.79 0.14 -8.48
C GLU A 187 11.40 -0.06 -9.88
N ASN A 188 10.69 0.35 -10.96
CA ASN A 188 11.15 0.29 -12.36
C ASN A 188 11.47 -1.13 -12.86
N GLN A 189 10.60 -2.09 -12.53
CA GLN A 189 10.82 -3.54 -12.76
C GLN A 189 9.75 -4.20 -13.64
N ASN A 190 8.78 -3.43 -14.18
CA ASN A 190 7.70 -3.93 -15.03
C ASN A 190 7.34 -2.92 -16.12
#